data_AF-A0A7W2R5J2-F1
#
_entry.id   AF-A0A7W2R5J2-F1
#
_cell.length_a   1.000
_cell.length_b   1.000
_cell.length_c   1.000
_cell.angle_alpha   90.00
_cell.angle_beta   90.00
_cell.angle_gamma   90.00
#
_symmetry.space_group_name_H-M   'P 1'
#
loop_
_entity.id
_entity.type
_entity.pdbx_description
1 polymer ?
#
loop_
_entity_poly.entity_id
_entity_poly.type
_entity_poly.pdbx_seq_one_letter_code
_entity_poly.pdbx_strand_id
1 'polypeptide(L)'
;MYQDKIENETKALIAKGKDRYNHSNVFIREKLQPLDFLLEEEGNDAAHIARDILSKRSNEDVLLMSKSIDSMLQVGENLLTTLSIKLLSTSPTRKTISLTQGRSLYLLCDYFDLTSITIKKLKWSEMFATLALMQVAEIVGSKHSVYGEDDMSQAMKIYSERFILDMSEETIDSIARAECLFDKKKIYTTSGTAGGEAKAKHIKPLKVEVINRYLTNYTSYSNKKAGEIIDAELSNEKHKLLLLSEAEEQNLQFAKWIGAFKRGKWKLPIIN
;
A
#
# COMPACT_ATOMS: atom_id res chain seq x y z
N MET A 1 21.46 5.35 -3.63
CA MET A 1 21.86 4.50 -4.77
C MET A 1 20.84 3.42 -5.12
N TYR A 2 20.23 2.70 -4.16
CA TYR A 2 19.13 1.75 -4.44
C TYR A 2 17.77 2.41 -4.68
N GLN A 3 17.42 3.48 -3.96
CA GLN A 3 16.10 4.12 -4.03
C GLN A 3 15.83 4.88 -5.35
N ASP A 4 16.85 5.49 -5.95
CA ASP A 4 16.66 6.44 -7.07
C ASP A 4 16.28 5.76 -8.41
N LYS A 5 16.76 4.53 -8.66
CA LYS A 5 16.36 3.72 -9.83
C LYS A 5 15.07 2.93 -9.60
N ILE A 6 14.76 2.63 -8.34
CA ILE A 6 13.53 1.97 -7.92
C ILE A 6 12.33 2.91 -8.14
N GLU A 7 12.51 4.22 -7.92
CA GLU A 7 11.43 5.20 -8.01
C GLU A 7 10.61 5.18 -9.31
N ASN A 8 11.22 5.08 -10.49
CA ASN A 8 10.50 5.25 -11.76
C ASN A 8 9.72 4.00 -12.22
N GLU A 9 10.26 2.79 -11.97
CA GLU A 9 9.60 1.52 -12.29
C GLU A 9 8.48 1.22 -11.28
N THR A 10 8.67 1.65 -10.02
CA THR A 10 7.66 1.56 -8.96
C THR A 10 6.35 2.23 -9.35
N LYS A 11 6.51 3.41 -9.93
CA LYS A 11 5.45 4.33 -10.28
C LYS A 11 4.54 3.78 -11.40
N ALA A 12 5.11 3.12 -12.42
CA ALA A 12 4.37 2.56 -13.54
C ALA A 12 3.49 1.34 -13.15
N LEU A 13 3.91 0.57 -12.15
CA LEU A 13 3.18 -0.61 -11.67
C LEU A 13 1.99 -0.23 -10.78
N ILE A 14 2.11 0.84 -9.99
CA ILE A 14 0.99 1.43 -9.22
C ILE A 14 -0.19 1.79 -10.13
N ALA A 15 0.07 2.31 -11.33
CA ALA A 15 -0.97 2.72 -12.28
C ALA A 15 -1.68 1.55 -12.98
N LYS A 16 -1.08 0.35 -13.00
CA LYS A 16 -1.59 -0.84 -13.71
C LYS A 16 -2.39 -1.81 -12.84
N GLY A 17 -2.43 -1.62 -11.52
CA GLY A 17 -3.22 -2.45 -10.60
C GLY A 17 -4.73 -2.25 -10.80
N LYS A 18 -5.31 -2.85 -11.85
CA LYS A 18 -6.75 -2.86 -12.13
C LYS A 18 -7.39 -4.24 -11.98
N ASP A 19 -6.60 -5.29 -11.77
CA ASP A 19 -7.14 -6.64 -11.64
C ASP A 19 -7.71 -6.82 -10.24
N ARG A 20 -9.04 -6.91 -10.10
CA ARG A 20 -9.65 -7.15 -8.79
C ARG A 20 -9.20 -8.52 -8.27
N TYR A 21 -8.34 -8.53 -7.25
CA TYR A 21 -8.12 -9.74 -6.46
C TYR A 21 -9.42 -10.08 -5.74
N ASN A 22 -9.94 -11.28 -6.02
CA ASN A 22 -11.24 -11.74 -5.54
C ASN A 22 -11.08 -12.59 -4.27
N HIS A 23 -10.12 -12.22 -3.40
CA HIS A 23 -10.01 -12.81 -2.06
C HIS A 23 -10.45 -11.75 -1.06
N SER A 24 -11.57 -12.02 -0.38
CA SER A 24 -11.99 -11.23 0.76
C SER A 24 -10.96 -11.37 1.87
N ASN A 25 -10.55 -10.25 2.46
CA ASN A 25 -9.75 -10.18 3.67
C ASN A 25 -10.15 -11.27 4.69
N VAL A 26 -9.16 -11.86 5.39
CA VAL A 26 -9.39 -12.90 6.41
C VAL A 26 -10.47 -12.54 7.43
N PHE A 27 -10.56 -11.29 7.87
CA PHE A 27 -11.61 -10.88 8.82
C PHE A 27 -13.02 -10.99 8.23
N ILE A 28 -13.17 -10.75 6.93
CA ILE A 28 -14.45 -10.87 6.21
C ILE A 28 -14.75 -12.35 5.95
N ARG A 29 -13.74 -13.10 5.46
CA ARG A 29 -13.86 -14.52 5.09
C ARG A 29 -14.23 -15.38 6.30
N GLU A 30 -13.49 -15.20 7.39
CA GLU A 30 -13.63 -15.96 8.64
C GLU A 30 -14.61 -15.32 9.62
N LYS A 31 -15.21 -14.16 9.26
CA LYS A 31 -16.14 -13.38 10.10
C LYS A 31 -15.57 -13.04 11.49
N LEU A 32 -14.29 -12.73 11.54
CA LEU A 32 -13.57 -12.40 12.77
C LEU A 32 -13.69 -10.90 13.08
N GLN A 33 -13.82 -10.58 14.36
CA GLN A 33 -13.67 -9.22 14.87
C GLN A 33 -12.18 -8.95 15.09
N PRO A 34 -11.55 -8.00 14.36
CA PRO A 34 -10.10 -7.81 14.36
C PRO A 34 -9.46 -7.63 15.74
N LEU A 35 -10.12 -6.93 16.66
CA LEU A 35 -9.60 -6.63 17.98
C LEU A 35 -9.95 -7.70 19.03
N ASP A 36 -10.93 -8.57 18.75
CA ASP A 36 -11.55 -9.43 19.77
C ASP A 36 -11.41 -10.93 19.49
N PHE A 37 -10.91 -11.33 18.32
CA PHE A 37 -10.80 -12.76 18.00
C PHE A 37 -9.87 -13.49 18.99
N LEU A 38 -10.21 -14.73 19.31
CA LEU A 38 -9.48 -15.53 20.29
C LEU A 38 -8.11 -15.91 19.74
N LEU A 39 -7.08 -15.74 20.58
CA LEU A 39 -5.72 -16.18 20.32
C LEU A 39 -5.52 -17.51 21.05
N GLU A 40 -5.09 -18.55 20.34
CA GLU A 40 -5.00 -19.89 20.92
C GLU A 40 -3.66 -20.19 21.62
N GLU A 41 -2.60 -19.45 21.31
CA GLU A 41 -1.26 -19.68 21.86
C GLU A 41 -0.81 -18.58 22.82
N GLU A 42 -0.23 -19.00 23.95
CA GLU A 42 0.69 -18.20 24.75
C GLU A 42 1.87 -17.78 23.85
N GLY A 43 2.15 -16.48 23.75
CA GLY A 43 3.26 -15.95 22.95
C GLY A 43 2.87 -15.27 21.63
N ASN A 44 1.58 -15.03 21.38
CA ASN A 44 1.18 -14.12 20.30
C ASN A 44 1.31 -12.65 20.71
N ASP A 45 2.49 -12.29 21.20
CA ASP A 45 2.83 -10.93 21.64
C ASP A 45 2.62 -9.94 20.50
N ALA A 46 2.86 -10.34 19.25
CA ALA A 46 2.63 -9.50 18.09
C ALA A 46 1.16 -9.07 17.94
N ALA A 47 0.20 -9.97 18.17
CA ALA A 47 -1.22 -9.60 18.17
C ALA A 47 -1.58 -8.67 19.32
N HIS A 48 -1.02 -8.89 20.51
CA HIS A 48 -1.24 -8.01 21.67
C HIS A 48 -0.64 -6.62 21.44
N ILE A 49 0.60 -6.52 20.97
CA ILE A 49 1.27 -5.26 20.62
C ILE A 49 0.47 -4.55 19.51
N ALA A 50 0.00 -5.28 18.50
CA ALA A 50 -0.83 -4.70 17.44
C ALA A 50 -2.13 -4.12 18.00
N ARG A 51 -2.82 -4.84 18.90
CA ARG A 51 -4.01 -4.35 19.60
C ARG A 51 -3.71 -3.12 20.46
N ASP A 52 -2.55 -3.07 21.12
CA ASP A 52 -2.14 -1.91 21.90
C ASP A 52 -1.91 -0.67 21.03
N ILE A 53 -1.23 -0.84 19.89
CA ILE A 53 -1.06 0.22 18.87
C ILE A 53 -2.43 0.70 18.36
N LEU A 54 -3.38 -0.23 18.20
CA LEU A 54 -4.73 0.02 17.69
C LEU A 54 -5.77 0.33 18.79
N SER A 55 -5.36 0.48 20.05
CA SER A 55 -6.26 0.62 21.22
C SER A 55 -7.27 1.76 21.16
N LYS A 56 -7.08 2.72 20.24
CA LYS A 56 -7.98 3.87 20.01
C LYS A 56 -8.89 3.70 18.80
N ARG A 57 -8.88 2.54 18.15
CA ARG A 57 -9.64 2.21 16.94
C ARG A 57 -10.78 1.27 17.29
N SER A 58 -11.84 1.29 16.48
CA SER A 58 -12.90 0.30 16.54
C SER A 58 -12.64 -0.84 15.55
N ASN A 59 -13.37 -1.96 15.68
CA ASN A 59 -13.29 -3.05 14.72
C ASN A 59 -13.63 -2.59 13.29
N GLU A 60 -14.57 -1.64 13.13
CA GLU A 60 -14.92 -1.08 11.82
C GLU A 60 -13.76 -0.28 11.20
N ASP A 61 -13.05 0.52 12.01
CA ASP A 61 -11.85 1.21 11.57
C ASP A 61 -10.80 0.20 11.10
N VAL A 62 -10.55 -0.86 11.88
CA VAL A 62 -9.56 -1.91 11.55
C VAL A 62 -9.96 -2.68 10.29
N LEU A 63 -11.24 -2.98 10.12
CA LEU A 63 -11.75 -3.63 8.90
C LEU A 63 -11.61 -2.73 7.66
N LEU A 64 -11.75 -1.41 7.82
CA LEU A 64 -11.54 -0.49 6.72
C LEU A 64 -10.04 -0.37 6.38
N MET A 65 -9.17 -0.32 7.39
CA MET A 65 -7.71 -0.39 7.19
C MET A 65 -7.32 -1.66 6.46
N SER A 66 -7.88 -2.81 6.84
CA SER A 66 -7.56 -4.12 6.27
C SER A 66 -7.90 -4.19 4.77
N LYS A 67 -9.06 -3.65 4.36
CA LYS A 67 -9.43 -3.52 2.94
C LYS A 67 -8.47 -2.61 2.17
N SER A 68 -8.07 -1.49 2.75
CA SER A 68 -7.10 -0.59 2.12
C SER A 68 -5.71 -1.24 2.02
N ILE A 69 -5.33 -2.07 2.99
CA ILE A 69 -4.09 -2.86 2.95
C ILE A 69 -4.13 -3.85 1.80
N ASP A 70 -5.20 -4.62 1.62
CA ASP A 70 -5.32 -5.58 0.50
C ASP A 70 -5.14 -4.88 -0.86
N SER A 71 -5.79 -3.73 -1.05
CA SER A 71 -5.64 -2.92 -2.26
C SER A 71 -4.21 -2.44 -2.48
N MET A 72 -3.54 -2.00 -1.40
CA MET A 72 -2.15 -1.56 -1.48
C MET A 72 -1.18 -2.73 -1.71
N LEU A 73 -1.37 -3.87 -1.05
CA LEU A 73 -0.52 -5.04 -1.19
C LEU A 73 -0.51 -5.56 -2.62
N GLN A 74 -1.65 -5.54 -3.31
CA GLN A 74 -1.68 -5.89 -4.74
C GLN A 74 -0.70 -5.04 -5.58
N VAL A 75 -0.63 -3.75 -5.28
CA VAL A 75 0.29 -2.83 -5.94
C VAL A 75 1.73 -3.08 -5.48
N GLY A 76 1.93 -3.32 -4.19
CA GLY A 76 3.22 -3.57 -3.55
C GLY A 76 3.88 -4.89 -3.97
N GLU A 77 3.11 -5.96 -4.16
CA GLU A 77 3.61 -7.28 -4.58
C GLU A 77 4.08 -7.27 -6.02
N ASN A 78 3.28 -6.69 -6.93
CA ASN A 78 3.69 -6.50 -8.33
C ASN A 78 4.98 -5.70 -8.44
N LEU A 79 5.08 -4.65 -7.62
CA LEU A 79 6.28 -3.85 -7.47
C LEU A 79 7.47 -4.68 -6.98
N LEU A 80 7.31 -5.31 -5.82
CA LEU A 80 8.39 -6.03 -5.15
C LEU A 80 8.88 -7.20 -6.02
N THR A 81 7.98 -7.88 -6.72
CA THR A 81 8.29 -8.94 -7.69
C THR A 81 9.17 -8.43 -8.82
N THR A 82 8.81 -7.31 -9.43
CA THR A 82 9.58 -6.71 -10.54
C THR A 82 10.99 -6.31 -10.09
N LEU A 83 11.11 -5.69 -8.91
CA LEU A 83 12.40 -5.32 -8.32
C LEU A 83 13.24 -6.56 -8.00
N SER A 84 12.60 -7.62 -7.54
CA SER A 84 13.26 -8.87 -7.16
C SER A 84 13.80 -9.64 -8.36
N ILE A 85 13.04 -9.74 -9.45
CA ILE A 85 13.51 -10.35 -10.71
C ILE A 85 14.75 -9.61 -11.23
N LYS A 86 14.74 -8.28 -11.20
CA LYS A 86 15.88 -7.46 -11.62
C LYS A 86 17.12 -7.67 -10.73
N LEU A 87 16.92 -7.87 -9.43
CA LEU A 87 18.01 -8.17 -8.50
C LEU A 87 18.59 -9.57 -8.72
N LEU A 88 17.75 -10.55 -9.05
CA LEU A 88 18.19 -11.90 -9.41
C LEU A 88 18.98 -11.90 -10.72
N SER A 89 18.51 -11.16 -11.74
CA SER A 89 19.19 -11.10 -13.04
C SER A 89 20.52 -10.32 -13.01
N THR A 90 20.71 -9.44 -12.03
CA THR A 90 21.93 -8.61 -11.90
C THR A 90 22.94 -9.14 -10.88
N SER A 91 22.59 -10.16 -10.08
CA SER A 91 23.45 -10.72 -9.06
C SER A 91 23.67 -12.22 -9.28
N PRO A 92 24.86 -12.65 -9.73
CA PRO A 92 25.13 -14.07 -10.01
C PRO A 92 25.16 -14.95 -8.75
N THR A 93 25.23 -14.36 -7.55
CA THR A 93 25.28 -15.08 -6.27
C THR A 93 23.91 -15.23 -5.61
N ARG A 94 22.92 -14.43 -6.01
CA ARG A 94 21.59 -14.46 -5.40
C ARG A 94 20.71 -15.48 -6.11
N LYS A 95 20.32 -16.54 -5.41
CA LYS A 95 19.51 -17.64 -5.96
C LYS A 95 18.01 -17.48 -5.72
N THR A 96 17.64 -16.84 -4.61
CA THR A 96 16.23 -16.68 -4.19
C THR A 96 16.03 -15.32 -3.53
N ILE A 97 14.78 -14.84 -3.53
CA ILE A 97 14.32 -13.65 -2.80
C ILE A 97 12.99 -14.00 -2.13
N SER A 98 12.88 -13.71 -0.83
CA SER A 98 11.60 -13.76 -0.12
C SER A 98 10.89 -12.41 -0.20
N LEU A 99 9.59 -12.46 -0.50
CA LEU A 99 8.71 -11.31 -0.70
C LEU A 99 7.68 -11.28 0.44
N THR A 100 7.92 -10.48 1.49
CA THR A 100 6.97 -10.36 2.60
C THR A 100 5.95 -9.25 2.35
N GLN A 101 4.73 -9.42 2.85
CA GLN A 101 3.68 -8.39 2.78
C GLN A 101 4.11 -7.12 3.52
N GLY A 102 4.78 -7.25 4.66
CA GLY A 102 5.32 -6.12 5.42
C GLY A 102 6.30 -5.27 4.60
N ARG A 103 7.17 -5.92 3.81
CA ARG A 103 8.08 -5.22 2.90
C ARG A 103 7.36 -4.58 1.72
N SER A 104 6.40 -5.29 1.12
CA SER A 104 5.57 -4.77 0.04
C SER A 104 4.84 -3.50 0.48
N LEU A 105 4.17 -3.52 1.64
CA LEU A 105 3.46 -2.36 2.18
C LEU A 105 4.42 -1.22 2.56
N TYR A 106 5.60 -1.52 3.10
CA TYR A 106 6.59 -0.51 3.47
C TYR A 106 7.12 0.31 2.29
N LEU A 107 7.27 -0.33 1.12
CA LEU A 107 7.63 0.40 -0.09
C LEU A 107 6.59 1.46 -0.47
N LEU A 108 5.33 1.27 -0.08
CA LEU A 108 4.21 2.12 -0.45
C LEU A 108 4.01 3.33 0.46
N CYS A 109 4.71 3.38 1.60
CA CYS A 109 4.67 4.49 2.56
C CYS A 109 4.91 5.85 1.90
N ASP A 110 5.79 5.92 0.90
CA ASP A 110 6.15 7.15 0.20
C ASP A 110 5.20 7.52 -0.95
N TYR A 111 4.31 6.61 -1.32
CA TYR A 111 3.46 6.75 -2.51
C TYR A 111 1.99 7.02 -2.20
N PHE A 112 1.48 6.48 -1.09
CA PHE A 112 0.09 6.63 -0.70
C PHE A 112 -0.12 7.61 0.46
N ASP A 113 -1.21 8.37 0.35
CA ASP A 113 -1.71 9.26 1.40
C ASP A 113 -2.83 8.57 2.19
N LEU A 114 -2.61 8.33 3.48
CA LEU A 114 -3.61 7.71 4.35
C LEU A 114 -4.83 8.60 4.61
N THR A 115 -4.75 9.91 4.34
CA THR A 115 -5.88 10.83 4.55
C THR A 115 -7.08 10.57 3.63
N SER A 116 -6.92 9.76 2.57
CA SER A 116 -8.04 9.33 1.74
C SER A 116 -8.88 8.23 2.36
N ILE A 117 -8.36 7.52 3.37
CA ILE A 117 -9.12 6.56 4.15
C ILE A 117 -9.99 7.35 5.13
N THR A 118 -11.27 6.99 5.27
CA THR A 118 -12.24 7.69 6.15
C THR A 118 -12.01 7.38 7.64
N ILE A 119 -10.75 7.43 8.09
CA ILE A 119 -10.31 7.22 9.46
C ILE A 119 -9.47 8.42 9.89
N LYS A 120 -9.92 9.10 10.95
CA LYS A 120 -9.29 10.35 11.39
C LYS A 120 -7.86 10.09 11.91
N LYS A 121 -6.91 10.91 11.43
CA LYS A 121 -5.49 10.91 11.86
C LYS A 121 -4.83 9.53 11.78
N LEU A 122 -5.19 8.74 10.78
CA LEU A 122 -4.62 7.42 10.53
C LEU A 122 -3.10 7.49 10.30
N LYS A 123 -2.36 6.54 10.87
CA LYS A 123 -0.91 6.44 10.77
C LYS A 123 -0.47 5.13 10.12
N TRP A 124 0.70 5.14 9.50
CA TRP A 124 1.31 3.93 8.95
C TRP A 124 1.58 2.85 10.01
N SER A 125 1.92 3.24 11.25
CA SER A 125 2.05 2.28 12.36
C SER A 125 0.77 1.47 12.59
N GLU A 126 -0.40 2.10 12.43
CA GLU A 126 -1.70 1.45 12.58
C GLU A 126 -2.00 0.53 11.38
N MET A 127 -1.54 0.90 10.18
CA MET A 127 -1.62 0.03 8.99
C MET A 127 -0.77 -1.25 9.17
N PHE A 128 0.46 -1.13 9.67
CA PHE A 128 1.30 -2.29 9.93
C PHE A 128 0.78 -3.16 11.09
N ALA A 129 0.26 -2.55 12.15
CA ALA A 129 -0.42 -3.28 13.22
C ALA A 129 -1.65 -4.05 12.69
N THR A 130 -2.43 -3.43 11.81
CA THR A 130 -3.57 -4.09 11.16
C THR A 130 -3.12 -5.26 10.28
N LEU A 131 -2.02 -5.09 9.52
CA LEU A 131 -1.44 -6.17 8.72
C LEU A 131 -0.99 -7.35 9.62
N ALA A 132 -0.34 -7.08 10.75
CA ALA A 132 0.05 -8.12 11.70
C ALA A 132 -1.18 -8.89 12.23
N LEU A 133 -2.28 -8.20 12.56
CA LEU A 133 -3.52 -8.86 12.97
C LEU A 133 -4.14 -9.72 11.85
N MET A 134 -4.06 -9.28 10.59
CA MET A 134 -4.51 -10.09 9.45
C MET A 134 -3.67 -11.37 9.34
N GLN A 135 -2.35 -11.27 9.44
CA GLN A 135 -1.43 -12.41 9.35
C GLN A 135 -1.66 -13.41 10.49
N VAL A 136 -1.88 -12.92 11.71
CA VAL A 136 -2.27 -13.76 12.85
C VAL A 136 -3.62 -14.43 12.63
N ALA A 137 -4.61 -13.71 12.09
CA ALA A 137 -5.92 -14.30 11.79
C ALA A 137 -5.84 -15.40 10.71
N GLU A 138 -4.95 -15.26 9.73
CA GLU A 138 -4.67 -16.31 8.74
C GLU A 138 -4.07 -17.55 9.42
N ILE A 139 -3.11 -17.38 10.35
CA ILE A 139 -2.56 -18.49 11.14
C ILE A 139 -3.66 -19.22 11.92
N VAL A 140 -4.54 -18.47 12.59
CA VAL A 140 -5.68 -19.04 13.33
C VAL A 140 -6.56 -19.84 12.38
N GLY A 141 -6.95 -19.28 11.22
CA GLY A 141 -7.75 -19.99 10.22
C GLY A 141 -7.10 -21.30 9.73
N SER A 142 -5.78 -21.28 9.47
CA SER A 142 -5.04 -22.46 9.01
C SER A 142 -4.95 -23.57 10.05
N LYS A 143 -4.81 -23.23 11.35
CA LYS A 143 -4.75 -24.23 12.44
C LYS A 143 -6.06 -25.00 12.63
N HIS A 144 -7.21 -24.37 12.35
CA HIS A 144 -8.53 -24.98 12.52
C HIS A 144 -8.97 -25.87 11.35
N SER A 145 -8.11 -26.01 10.33
CA SER A 145 -8.39 -26.87 9.19
C SER A 145 -8.25 -28.34 9.57
N VAL A 146 -9.34 -29.11 9.43
CA VAL A 146 -9.33 -30.56 9.65
C VAL A 146 -8.92 -31.24 8.35
N TYR A 147 -7.77 -31.93 8.38
CA TYR A 147 -7.26 -32.68 7.23
C TYR A 147 -7.64 -34.16 7.34
N GLY A 148 -8.06 -34.74 6.20
CA GLY A 148 -8.28 -36.19 6.08
C GLY A 148 -6.98 -37.00 6.06
N GLU A 149 -7.09 -38.32 5.98
CA GLU A 149 -5.94 -39.24 5.96
C GLU A 149 -5.39 -39.51 4.54
N ASP A 150 -6.07 -39.05 3.49
CA ASP A 150 -5.61 -39.26 2.12
C ASP A 150 -4.33 -38.45 1.82
N ASP A 151 -3.55 -38.90 0.83
CA ASP A 151 -2.25 -38.33 0.47
C ASP A 151 -2.33 -36.81 0.19
N MET A 152 -3.42 -36.35 -0.43
CA MET A 152 -3.62 -34.93 -0.74
C MET A 152 -3.90 -34.13 0.54
N SER A 153 -4.74 -34.65 1.44
CA SER A 153 -4.99 -34.04 2.75
C SER A 153 -3.73 -33.96 3.61
N GLN A 154 -2.89 -35.00 3.61
CA GLN A 154 -1.63 -34.99 4.35
C GLN A 154 -0.62 -34.00 3.74
N ALA A 155 -0.54 -33.91 2.41
CA ALA A 155 0.26 -32.88 1.75
C ALA A 155 -0.21 -31.46 2.10
N MET A 156 -1.53 -31.24 2.17
CA MET A 156 -2.12 -29.97 2.59
C MET A 156 -1.83 -29.64 4.06
N LYS A 157 -1.83 -30.64 4.94
CA LYS A 157 -1.43 -30.48 6.34
C LYS A 157 0.02 -30.01 6.47
N ILE A 158 0.96 -30.67 5.79
CA ILE A 158 2.38 -30.28 5.78
C ILE A 158 2.55 -28.86 5.22
N TYR A 159 1.80 -28.53 4.15
CA TYR A 159 1.81 -27.18 3.59
C TYR A 159 1.30 -26.14 4.59
N SER A 160 0.21 -26.44 5.31
CA SER A 160 -0.36 -25.57 6.34
C SER A 160 0.60 -25.32 7.49
N GLU A 161 1.28 -26.36 7.97
CA GLU A 161 2.32 -26.23 9.00
C GLU A 161 3.45 -25.30 8.56
N ARG A 162 3.90 -25.43 7.30
CA ARG A 162 4.90 -24.53 6.73
C ARG A 162 4.39 -23.11 6.55
N PHE A 163 3.16 -22.95 6.06
CA PHE A 163 2.51 -21.65 5.92
C PHE A 163 2.43 -20.91 7.26
N ILE A 164 2.07 -21.61 8.35
CA ILE A 164 2.02 -21.04 9.70
C ILE A 164 3.39 -20.50 10.12
N LEU A 165 4.46 -21.24 9.86
CA LEU A 165 5.83 -20.80 10.18
C LEU A 165 6.22 -19.56 9.36
N ASP A 166 6.04 -19.61 8.04
CA ASP A 166 6.36 -18.49 7.14
C ASP A 166 5.55 -17.24 7.53
N MET A 167 4.26 -17.40 7.85
CA MET A 167 3.37 -16.31 8.26
C MET A 167 3.72 -15.76 9.65
N SER A 168 4.25 -16.59 10.54
CA SER A 168 4.74 -16.14 11.86
C SER A 168 5.96 -15.23 11.70
N GLU A 169 6.88 -15.56 10.79
CA GLU A 169 8.00 -14.68 10.44
C GLU A 169 7.52 -13.36 9.83
N GLU A 170 6.53 -13.40 8.95
CA GLU A 170 5.94 -12.18 8.37
C GLU A 170 5.27 -11.28 9.41
N THR A 171 4.59 -11.89 10.39
CA THR A 171 3.96 -11.18 11.51
C THR A 171 4.99 -10.38 12.31
N ILE A 172 6.17 -10.97 12.53
CA ILE A 172 7.29 -10.33 13.24
C ILE A 172 7.85 -9.14 12.42
N ASP A 173 8.02 -9.27 11.10
CA ASP A 173 8.45 -8.14 10.25
C ASP A 173 7.42 -7.01 10.26
N SER A 174 6.12 -7.34 10.19
CA SER A 174 5.03 -6.36 10.24
C SER A 174 5.00 -5.61 11.57
N ILE A 175 5.11 -6.31 12.71
CA ILE A 175 5.06 -5.66 14.03
C ILE A 175 6.30 -4.80 14.28
N ALA A 176 7.50 -5.27 13.91
CA ALA A 176 8.73 -4.50 14.06
C ALA A 176 8.67 -3.18 13.26
N ARG A 177 8.04 -3.19 12.08
CA ARG A 177 7.79 -1.97 11.28
C ARG A 177 6.74 -1.07 11.95
N ALA A 178 5.68 -1.66 12.51
CA ALA A 178 4.66 -0.94 13.24
C ALA A 178 5.26 -0.15 14.41
N GLU A 179 6.06 -0.82 15.24
CA GLU A 179 6.74 -0.25 16.40
C GLU A 179 7.75 0.83 15.99
N CYS A 180 8.60 0.57 15.01
CA CYS A 180 9.58 1.55 14.51
C CYS A 180 8.90 2.84 14.00
N LEU A 181 7.74 2.73 13.34
CA LEU A 181 6.97 3.88 12.87
C LEU A 181 6.13 4.52 13.99
N PHE A 182 5.72 3.75 14.98
CA PHE A 182 5.02 4.23 16.17
C PHE A 182 5.93 5.13 17.02
N ASP A 183 7.19 4.72 17.17
CA ASP A 183 8.22 5.43 17.92
C ASP A 183 8.72 6.69 17.21
N LYS A 184 8.69 6.70 15.87
CA LYS A 184 8.95 7.90 15.06
C LYS A 184 7.78 8.90 15.14
N LYS A 185 7.57 9.49 16.32
CA LYS A 185 6.78 10.73 16.44
C LYS A 185 7.56 11.89 15.80
N LYS A 186 7.30 12.22 14.53
CA LYS A 186 7.56 13.57 14.02
C LYS A 186 6.63 14.04 12.90
N ILE A 187 5.78 15.00 13.31
CA ILE A 187 5.46 16.30 12.69
C ILE A 187 5.30 16.32 11.16
N TYR A 188 4.06 16.36 10.68
CA TYR A 188 3.66 17.30 9.62
C TYR A 188 2.17 17.62 9.77
N THR A 189 1.86 18.81 10.27
CA THR A 189 0.55 19.43 10.10
C THR A 189 0.78 20.85 9.61
N THR A 190 0.88 21.03 8.30
CA THR A 190 0.58 22.32 7.70
C THR A 190 -0.91 22.33 7.39
N SER A 191 -1.69 22.85 8.34
CA SER A 191 -3.10 23.14 8.14
C SER A 191 -3.25 24.22 7.07
N GLY A 192 -3.82 23.88 5.91
CA GLY A 192 -4.27 24.86 4.93
C GLY A 192 -5.54 25.56 5.42
N THR A 193 -5.77 26.80 4.95
CA THR A 193 -7.02 27.51 5.18
C THR A 193 -8.18 26.80 4.45
N ALA A 194 -9.40 26.86 4.97
CA ALA A 194 -10.56 26.13 4.44
C ALA A 194 -10.81 26.33 2.93
N GLY A 195 -10.51 27.52 2.39
CA GLY A 195 -10.61 27.80 0.96
C GLY A 195 -9.54 27.10 0.10
N GLY A 196 -8.34 26.90 0.65
CA GLY A 196 -7.26 26.16 -0.01
C GLY A 196 -7.54 24.66 -0.10
N GLU A 197 -8.16 24.08 0.93
CA GLU A 197 -8.60 22.67 0.92
C GLU A 197 -9.69 22.41 -0.12
N ALA A 198 -10.67 23.32 -0.27
CA ALA A 198 -11.73 23.18 -1.26
C ALA A 198 -11.17 23.21 -2.70
N LYS A 199 -10.28 24.16 -3.01
CA LYS A 199 -9.59 24.20 -4.31
C LYS A 199 -8.70 22.98 -4.53
N ALA A 200 -7.98 22.53 -3.50
CA ALA A 200 -7.14 21.33 -3.59
C ALA A 200 -7.97 20.05 -3.83
N LYS A 201 -9.17 19.93 -3.24
CA LYS A 201 -10.11 18.83 -3.50
C LYS A 201 -10.67 18.88 -4.92
N HIS A 202 -11.07 20.05 -5.40
CA HIS A 202 -11.63 20.21 -6.75
C HIS A 202 -10.65 19.80 -7.85
N ILE A 203 -9.37 20.19 -7.71
CA ILE A 203 -8.34 19.90 -8.72
C ILE A 203 -7.70 18.50 -8.55
N LYS A 204 -8.00 17.79 -7.45
CA LYS A 204 -7.42 16.48 -7.12
C LYS A 204 -7.60 15.43 -8.23
N PRO A 205 -8.78 15.30 -8.88
CA PRO A 205 -8.96 14.32 -9.95
C PRO A 205 -8.06 14.57 -11.15
N LEU A 206 -7.94 15.82 -11.60
CA LEU A 206 -7.03 16.19 -12.68
C LEU A 206 -5.57 15.91 -12.28
N LYS A 207 -5.21 16.23 -11.04
CA LYS A 207 -3.85 15.97 -10.54
C LYS A 207 -3.53 14.46 -10.49
N VAL A 208 -4.48 13.63 -10.09
CA VAL A 208 -4.35 12.16 -10.15
C VAL A 208 -4.18 11.69 -11.58
N GLU A 209 -4.97 12.20 -12.53
CA GLU A 209 -4.88 11.83 -13.94
C GLU A 209 -3.52 12.21 -14.55
N VAL A 210 -3.06 13.44 -14.30
CA VAL A 210 -1.74 13.91 -14.75
C VAL A 210 -0.63 13.04 -14.19
N ILE A 211 -0.70 12.70 -12.91
CA ILE A 211 0.29 11.80 -12.31
C ILE A 211 0.17 10.41 -12.93
N ASN A 212 -1.00 9.82 -13.07
CA ASN A 212 -1.20 8.51 -13.70
C ASN A 212 -0.59 8.43 -15.12
N ARG A 213 -0.84 9.43 -15.97
CA ARG A 213 -0.24 9.51 -17.31
C ARG A 213 1.27 9.67 -17.25
N TYR A 214 1.77 10.52 -16.36
CA TYR A 214 3.21 10.64 -16.11
C TYR A 214 3.83 9.30 -15.74
N LEU A 215 3.21 8.56 -14.81
CA LEU A 215 3.70 7.26 -14.35
C LEU A 215 3.63 6.19 -15.43
N THR A 216 2.64 6.26 -16.34
CA THR A 216 2.41 5.23 -17.35
C THR A 216 3.32 5.40 -18.57
N ASN A 217 3.47 6.63 -19.07
CA ASN A 217 4.09 6.87 -20.37
C ASN A 217 5.30 7.81 -20.34
N TYR A 218 5.48 8.62 -19.29
CA TYR A 218 6.40 9.77 -19.35
C TYR A 218 7.47 9.86 -18.25
N THR A 219 7.71 8.77 -17.51
CA THR A 219 8.68 8.75 -16.40
C THR A 219 10.12 9.03 -16.81
N SER A 220 10.49 8.72 -18.05
CA SER A 220 11.82 8.96 -18.64
C SER A 220 12.06 10.41 -19.04
N TYR A 221 11.02 11.24 -19.11
CA TYR A 221 11.13 12.65 -19.48
C TYR A 221 11.37 13.55 -18.27
N SER A 222 11.94 14.73 -18.52
CA SER A 222 12.00 15.80 -17.52
C SER A 222 10.59 16.26 -17.16
N ASN A 223 10.38 16.73 -15.93
CA ASN A 223 9.04 17.14 -15.46
C ASN A 223 8.38 18.16 -16.40
N LYS A 224 9.17 19.09 -16.97
CA LYS A 224 8.70 20.09 -17.93
C LYS A 224 8.19 19.44 -19.22
N LYS A 225 9.01 18.58 -19.82
CA LYS A 225 8.67 17.89 -21.07
C LYS A 225 7.49 16.93 -20.90
N ALA A 226 7.42 16.23 -19.77
CA ALA A 226 6.27 15.40 -19.44
C ALA A 226 4.99 16.22 -19.26
N GLY A 227 5.07 17.37 -18.57
CA GLY A 227 3.93 18.27 -18.40
C GLY A 227 3.40 18.80 -19.74
N GLU A 228 4.28 19.17 -20.67
CA GLU A 228 3.91 19.62 -22.02
C GLU A 228 3.23 18.52 -22.85
N ILE A 229 3.74 17.29 -22.83
CA ILE A 229 3.15 16.17 -23.59
C ILE A 229 1.78 15.80 -23.03
N ILE A 230 1.65 15.69 -21.71
CA ILE A 230 0.38 15.31 -21.05
C ILE A 230 -0.69 16.38 -21.31
N ASP A 231 -0.32 17.66 -21.27
CA ASP A 231 -1.23 18.77 -21.56
C ASP A 231 -1.74 18.73 -23.01
N ALA A 232 -0.84 18.50 -23.97
CA ALA A 232 -1.19 18.33 -25.37
C ALA A 232 -2.13 17.13 -25.60
N GLU A 233 -1.87 16.00 -24.94
CA GLU A 233 -2.73 14.81 -25.03
C GLU A 233 -4.13 15.04 -24.47
N LEU A 234 -4.21 15.55 -23.25
CA LEU A 234 -5.50 15.84 -22.61
C LEU A 234 -6.30 16.87 -23.42
N SER A 235 -5.61 17.85 -24.03
CA SER A 235 -6.24 18.86 -24.89
C SER A 235 -6.74 18.27 -26.19
N ASN A 236 -5.95 17.41 -26.84
CA ASN A 236 -6.35 16.70 -28.07
C ASN A 236 -7.54 15.77 -27.82
N GLU A 237 -7.59 15.11 -26.66
CA GLU A 237 -8.69 14.25 -26.23
C GLU A 237 -9.92 15.03 -25.76
N LYS A 238 -9.83 16.36 -25.61
CA LYS A 238 -10.86 17.20 -24.98
C LYS A 238 -11.27 16.66 -23.61
N HIS A 239 -10.29 16.24 -22.82
CA HIS A 239 -10.52 15.54 -21.56
C HIS A 239 -11.23 16.45 -20.56
N LYS A 240 -12.40 16.03 -20.05
CA LYS A 240 -13.28 16.85 -19.19
C LYS A 240 -12.60 17.38 -17.93
N LEU A 241 -11.57 16.68 -17.44
CA LEU A 241 -10.81 17.08 -16.26
C LEU A 241 -9.98 18.36 -16.46
N LEU A 242 -9.65 18.75 -17.70
CA LEU A 242 -8.92 20.00 -17.96
C LEU A 242 -9.70 21.24 -17.50
N LEU A 243 -11.03 21.16 -17.49
CA LEU A 243 -11.92 22.21 -16.99
C LEU A 243 -11.75 22.48 -15.49
N LEU A 244 -11.11 21.57 -14.75
CA LEU A 244 -10.86 21.71 -13.31
C LEU A 244 -9.62 22.58 -13.01
N SER A 245 -8.84 22.94 -14.03
CA SER A 245 -7.70 23.86 -13.87
C SER A 245 -8.02 25.23 -14.45
N GLU A 246 -7.93 26.24 -13.60
CA GLU A 246 -8.03 27.66 -13.97
C GLU A 246 -6.67 28.26 -14.36
N ALA A 247 -5.60 27.46 -14.45
CA ALA A 247 -4.26 27.98 -14.75
C ALA A 247 -4.11 28.30 -16.24
N GLU A 248 -3.59 29.49 -16.56
CA GLU A 248 -3.26 29.89 -17.94
C GLU A 248 -2.18 28.99 -18.57
N GLU A 249 -1.23 28.52 -17.76
CA GLU A 249 -0.15 27.61 -18.20
C GLU A 249 -0.29 26.24 -17.50
N GLN A 250 -1.20 25.41 -18.03
CA GLN A 250 -1.53 24.09 -17.49
C GLN A 250 -0.32 23.13 -17.54
N ASN A 251 0.45 23.13 -18.63
CA ASN A 251 1.73 22.41 -18.76
C ASN A 251 2.73 22.66 -17.61
N LEU A 252 2.94 23.91 -17.20
CA LEU A 252 3.84 24.24 -16.08
C LEU A 252 3.28 23.80 -14.74
N GLN A 253 1.96 23.86 -14.58
CA GLN A 253 1.28 23.36 -13.40
C GLN A 253 1.44 21.83 -13.27
N PHE A 254 1.31 21.11 -14.38
CA PHE A 254 1.51 19.66 -14.44
C PHE A 254 2.95 19.29 -14.11
N ALA A 255 3.92 20.02 -14.67
CA ALA A 255 5.34 19.84 -14.33
C ALA A 255 5.62 20.07 -12.83
N LYS A 256 4.98 21.07 -12.20
CA LYS A 256 5.09 21.31 -10.75
C LYS A 256 4.50 20.16 -9.94
N TRP A 257 3.35 19.61 -10.35
CA TRP A 257 2.73 18.47 -9.68
C TRP A 257 3.58 17.20 -9.77
N ILE A 258 4.11 16.90 -10.96
CA ILE A 258 5.07 15.80 -11.16
C ILE A 258 6.28 15.98 -10.25
N GLY A 259 6.87 17.18 -10.22
CA GLY A 259 8.00 17.46 -9.34
C GLY A 259 7.69 17.38 -7.84
N ALA A 260 6.48 17.77 -7.43
CA ALA A 260 6.03 17.62 -6.05
C ALA A 260 5.84 16.15 -5.67
N PHE A 261 5.30 15.34 -6.58
CA PHE A 261 5.15 13.90 -6.41
C PHE A 261 6.51 13.18 -6.31
N LYS A 262 7.47 13.48 -7.21
CA LYS A 262 8.81 12.89 -7.15
C LYS A 262 9.56 13.17 -5.85
N ARG A 263 9.29 14.29 -5.19
CA ARG A 263 9.93 14.67 -3.92
C ARG A 263 9.14 14.20 -2.68
N GLY A 264 8.12 13.37 -2.84
CA GLY A 264 7.27 12.90 -1.74
C GLY A 264 6.40 13.99 -1.09
N LYS A 265 6.36 15.21 -1.65
CA LYS A 265 5.54 16.34 -1.14
C LYS A 265 4.08 16.22 -1.51
N TRP A 266 3.74 15.35 -2.46
CA TRP A 266 2.38 15.00 -2.82
C TRP A 266 2.30 13.50 -3.08
N LYS A 267 1.25 12.86 -2.59
CA LYS A 267 1.04 11.40 -2.65
C LYS A 267 -0.31 11.10 -3.27
N LEU A 268 -0.44 9.93 -3.89
CA LEU A 268 -1.69 9.51 -4.51
C LEU A 268 -2.71 9.13 -3.43
N PRO A 269 -4.02 9.42 -3.63
CA PRO A 269 -5.05 8.89 -2.77
C PRO A 269 -5.18 7.37 -2.95
N ILE A 270 -5.52 6.67 -1.88
CA ILE A 270 -5.94 5.26 -1.92
C ILE A 270 -7.36 5.20 -2.49
N ILE A 271 -7.58 4.36 -3.49
CA ILE A 271 -8.90 4.11 -4.10
C ILE A 271 -9.47 2.87 -3.41
N ASN A 272 -10.55 3.05 -2.64
CA ASN A 272 -11.32 1.95 -2.03
C ASN A 272 -12.39 1.43 -2.99
#